data_AF-A0A351SQ32-F1
#
_entry.id   AF-A0A351SQ32-F1
#
_cell.length_a   1.000
_cell.length_b   1.000
_cell.length_c   1.000
_cell.angle_alpha   90.00
_cell.angle_beta   90.00
_cell.angle_gamma   90.00
#
_symmetry.space_group_name_H-M   'P 1'
#
loop_
_entity.id
_entity.type
_entity.pdbx_description
1 polymer ?
#
loop_
_entity_poly.entity_id
_entity_poly.type
_entity_poly.pdbx_seq_one_letter_code
_entity_poly.pdbx_strand_id
1 'polypeptide(L)'
;MNSKIRAIARRIKEHNAIVIGRHVGPDPDAIASQIALRDAIKLRFPSKEVYAVGAPVAKFKSYGELDKIDVKKLENPLLIVLDCPNISRVDIEEFDYFKDVIKIDHHPFEDKMGEIEWVDVSASSTCEMITEFLISARYRANKSIAENLFIGVVADSDRFLLSSTSAKTLELMAVLIKNSHIDTSAVYSRLYLRPLNEVKFQAYITEHLNVTKNGFASLKTDKNIIEKYEVDAGTASKLVNNFNNIEEILAWALVSYDEKLKLYKVNIRSRGPVINDVASKYNGGGHAKACGARIENQEDIDKLFADLDEVCKEYKKSLKTSKIEEESDAKVSVVEIKEEKTEVEIPKDGVAKVEKIDEIKTVEKKSGPISRPKNNQPKSIKQPKKKNKKRKKNSKK
;
A
#
# COMPACT_ATOMS: atom_id res chain seq x y z
N MET A 1 11.29 -15.96 -16.38
CA MET A 1 9.92 -15.99 -15.83
C MET A 1 9.97 -16.56 -14.41
N ASN A 2 9.57 -15.75 -13.43
CA ASN A 2 9.46 -16.10 -12.00
C ASN A 2 8.70 -17.44 -11.82
N SER A 3 9.15 -18.31 -10.90
CA SER A 3 8.54 -19.62 -10.65
C SER A 3 7.08 -19.53 -10.24
N LYS A 4 6.68 -18.49 -9.49
CA LYS A 4 5.30 -18.22 -9.10
C LYS A 4 4.44 -17.84 -10.29
N ILE A 5 4.91 -16.93 -11.14
CA ILE A 5 4.23 -16.56 -12.40
C ILE A 5 4.01 -17.80 -13.28
N ARG A 6 5.00 -18.70 -13.38
CA ARG A 6 4.83 -19.98 -14.11
C ARG A 6 3.73 -20.85 -13.52
N ALA A 7 3.70 -20.98 -12.19
CA ALA A 7 2.70 -21.78 -11.49
C ALA A 7 1.28 -21.22 -11.70
N ILE A 8 1.12 -19.90 -11.58
CA ILE A 8 -0.16 -19.20 -11.83
C ILE A 8 -0.62 -19.41 -13.27
N ALA A 9 0.26 -19.16 -14.25
CA ALA A 9 -0.08 -19.31 -15.67
C ALA A 9 -0.47 -20.75 -16.03
N ARG A 10 0.23 -21.74 -15.44
CA ARG A 10 -0.12 -23.17 -15.59
C ARG A 10 -1.50 -23.45 -15.00
N ARG A 11 -1.76 -22.98 -13.79
CA ARG A 11 -3.02 -23.23 -13.09
C ARG A 11 -4.23 -22.60 -13.81
N ILE A 12 -4.07 -21.39 -14.35
CA ILE A 12 -5.07 -20.74 -15.22
C ILE A 12 -5.35 -21.59 -16.49
N LYS A 13 -4.32 -22.24 -17.05
CA LYS A 13 -4.49 -23.08 -18.23
C LYS A 13 -5.30 -24.35 -17.92
N GLU A 14 -5.06 -24.95 -16.76
CA GLU A 14 -5.68 -26.20 -16.30
C GLU A 14 -7.19 -26.08 -16.00
N HIS A 15 -7.66 -24.89 -15.59
CA HIS A 15 -9.05 -24.68 -15.18
C HIS A 15 -9.93 -24.04 -16.27
N ASN A 16 -11.13 -24.57 -16.49
CA ASN A 16 -12.09 -24.04 -17.47
C ASN A 16 -12.91 -22.87 -16.92
N ALA A 17 -13.28 -22.92 -15.64
CA ALA A 17 -13.97 -21.86 -14.92
C ALA A 17 -13.01 -21.18 -13.95
N ILE A 18 -12.95 -19.85 -14.01
CA ILE A 18 -12.07 -19.01 -13.18
C ILE A 18 -12.89 -17.87 -12.60
N VAL A 19 -12.84 -17.73 -11.28
CA VAL A 19 -13.45 -16.63 -10.54
C VAL A 19 -12.33 -15.78 -9.97
N ILE A 20 -12.44 -14.47 -10.12
CA ILE A 20 -11.46 -13.51 -9.60
C ILE A 20 -12.16 -12.64 -8.57
N GLY A 21 -11.64 -12.63 -7.35
CA GLY A 21 -12.13 -11.83 -6.22
C GLY A 21 -11.09 -10.83 -5.73
N ARG A 22 -11.51 -9.92 -4.86
CA ARG A 22 -10.67 -8.91 -4.22
C ARG A 22 -11.15 -8.58 -2.81
N HIS A 23 -10.52 -7.65 -2.11
CA HIS A 23 -10.96 -7.24 -0.76
C HIS A 23 -12.26 -6.43 -0.77
N VAL A 24 -13.11 -6.51 0.27
CA VAL A 24 -14.32 -5.68 0.46
C VAL A 24 -14.00 -4.18 0.52
N GLY A 25 -14.90 -3.36 -0.03
CA GLY A 25 -14.74 -1.91 -0.11
C GLY A 25 -13.51 -1.52 -0.94
N PRO A 26 -13.49 -1.89 -2.23
CA PRO A 26 -12.29 -1.81 -3.05
C PRO A 26 -11.86 -0.37 -3.26
N ASP A 27 -10.57 -0.22 -3.49
CA ASP A 27 -9.94 0.96 -4.07
C ASP A 27 -9.63 0.72 -5.56
N PRO A 28 -9.01 1.68 -6.27
CA PRO A 28 -8.71 1.51 -7.68
C PRO A 28 -7.77 0.34 -7.99
N ASP A 29 -6.83 -0.03 -7.13
CA ASP A 29 -5.88 -1.12 -7.42
C ASP A 29 -6.58 -2.48 -7.37
N ALA A 30 -7.38 -2.70 -6.33
CA ALA A 30 -8.20 -3.91 -6.18
C ALA A 30 -9.12 -4.17 -7.38
N ILE A 31 -9.91 -3.16 -7.78
CA ILE A 31 -10.91 -3.34 -8.84
C ILE A 31 -10.23 -3.38 -10.23
N ALA A 32 -9.18 -2.60 -10.45
CA ALA A 32 -8.54 -2.54 -11.75
C ALA A 32 -7.70 -3.79 -12.03
N SER A 33 -6.99 -4.31 -11.04
CA SER A 33 -6.23 -5.56 -11.16
C SER A 33 -7.16 -6.74 -11.45
N GLN A 34 -8.31 -6.80 -10.75
CA GLN A 34 -9.36 -7.79 -10.95
C GLN A 34 -9.92 -7.79 -12.37
N ILE A 35 -10.39 -6.63 -12.84
CA ILE A 35 -10.97 -6.51 -14.18
C ILE A 35 -9.90 -6.76 -15.26
N ALA A 36 -8.70 -6.19 -15.11
CA ALA A 36 -7.61 -6.36 -16.06
C ALA A 36 -7.20 -7.84 -16.22
N LEU A 37 -7.07 -8.57 -15.11
CA LEU A 37 -6.73 -10.00 -15.16
C LEU A 37 -7.85 -10.82 -15.80
N ARG A 38 -9.12 -10.57 -15.45
CA ARG A 38 -10.27 -11.24 -16.07
C ARG A 38 -10.23 -11.08 -17.58
N ASP A 39 -10.11 -9.85 -18.04
CA ASP A 39 -10.20 -9.51 -19.45
C ASP A 39 -8.97 -10.00 -20.24
N ALA A 40 -7.78 -10.00 -19.63
CA ALA A 40 -6.59 -10.58 -20.22
C ALA A 40 -6.69 -12.10 -20.38
N ILE A 41 -7.29 -12.80 -19.40
CA ILE A 41 -7.53 -14.25 -19.49
C ILE A 41 -8.58 -14.53 -20.58
N LYS A 42 -9.70 -13.79 -20.63
CA LYS A 42 -10.71 -13.92 -21.71
C LYS A 42 -10.09 -13.68 -23.09
N LEU A 43 -9.25 -12.67 -23.22
CA LEU A 43 -8.57 -12.36 -24.48
C LEU A 43 -7.62 -13.49 -24.92
N ARG A 44 -6.97 -14.18 -23.98
CA ARG A 44 -6.06 -15.28 -24.26
C ARG A 44 -6.78 -16.61 -24.49
N PHE A 45 -7.87 -16.85 -23.77
CA PHE A 45 -8.64 -18.10 -23.79
C PHE A 45 -10.14 -17.80 -23.95
N PRO A 46 -10.61 -17.48 -25.17
CA PRO A 46 -12.00 -17.07 -25.38
C PRO A 46 -13.05 -18.12 -25.03
N SER A 47 -12.67 -19.39 -24.93
CA SER A 47 -13.55 -20.50 -24.58
C SER A 47 -13.68 -20.77 -23.08
N LYS A 48 -12.89 -20.09 -22.23
CA LYS A 48 -12.96 -20.26 -20.78
C LYS A 48 -14.03 -19.36 -20.17
N GLU A 49 -14.64 -19.84 -19.10
CA GLU A 49 -15.56 -19.06 -18.28
C GLU A 49 -14.74 -18.29 -17.24
N VAL A 50 -14.69 -16.96 -17.35
CA VAL A 50 -13.87 -16.12 -16.46
C VAL A 50 -14.73 -14.99 -15.91
N TYR A 51 -14.76 -14.84 -14.59
CA TYR A 51 -15.64 -13.90 -13.91
C TYR A 51 -14.88 -13.04 -12.92
N ALA A 52 -15.23 -11.75 -12.84
CA ALA A 52 -14.81 -10.84 -11.78
C ALA A 52 -16.02 -10.58 -10.89
N VAL A 53 -15.98 -11.02 -9.63
CA VAL A 53 -17.12 -11.00 -8.71
C VAL A 53 -16.90 -10.08 -7.52
N GLY A 54 -17.96 -9.80 -6.78
CA GLY A 54 -17.96 -9.02 -5.54
C GLY A 54 -19.05 -7.96 -5.52
N ALA A 55 -19.19 -7.27 -4.38
CA ALA A 55 -20.20 -6.23 -4.23
C ALA A 55 -20.02 -5.12 -5.29
N PRO A 56 -21.12 -4.62 -5.89
CA PRO A 56 -21.06 -3.59 -6.91
C PRO A 56 -20.58 -2.24 -6.34
N VAL A 57 -19.73 -1.55 -7.09
CA VAL A 57 -19.14 -0.26 -6.66
C VAL A 57 -19.32 0.79 -7.74
N ALA A 58 -20.39 1.58 -7.63
CA ALA A 58 -20.82 2.51 -8.69
C ALA A 58 -19.72 3.48 -9.15
N LYS A 59 -18.84 3.94 -8.25
CA LYS A 59 -17.72 4.86 -8.57
C LYS A 59 -16.69 4.27 -9.55
N PHE A 60 -16.61 2.95 -9.70
CA PHE A 60 -15.63 2.27 -10.54
C PHE A 60 -16.24 1.63 -11.79
N LYS A 61 -17.49 1.99 -12.13
CA LYS A 61 -18.17 1.46 -13.33
C LYS A 61 -17.36 1.70 -14.62
N SER A 62 -16.57 2.78 -14.67
CA SER A 62 -15.71 3.09 -15.82
C SER A 62 -14.53 2.14 -16.00
N TYR A 63 -14.18 1.33 -14.99
CA TYR A 63 -13.06 0.39 -15.08
C TYR A 63 -13.54 -0.94 -15.67
N GLY A 64 -14.81 -1.26 -15.51
CA GLY A 64 -15.47 -2.45 -16.06
C GLY A 64 -16.68 -2.86 -15.22
N GLU A 65 -17.49 -3.75 -15.77
CA GLU A 65 -18.63 -4.32 -15.05
C GLU A 65 -18.22 -5.58 -14.31
N LEU A 66 -18.77 -5.79 -13.11
CA LEU A 66 -18.62 -7.03 -12.35
C LEU A 66 -19.67 -8.05 -12.80
N ASP A 67 -19.26 -9.31 -12.85
CA ASP A 67 -20.10 -10.43 -13.22
C ASP A 67 -20.97 -10.85 -12.01
N LYS A 68 -22.25 -11.15 -12.28
CA LYS A 68 -23.17 -11.73 -11.30
C LYS A 68 -23.40 -13.19 -11.67
N ILE A 69 -22.89 -14.09 -10.85
CA ILE A 69 -22.96 -15.54 -11.08
C ILE A 69 -23.35 -16.27 -9.81
N ASP A 70 -23.87 -17.48 -9.98
CA ASP A 70 -23.99 -18.45 -8.90
C ASP A 70 -22.77 -19.39 -8.99
N VAL A 71 -21.78 -19.15 -8.12
CA VAL A 71 -20.51 -19.89 -8.15
C VAL A 71 -20.70 -21.39 -7.97
N LYS A 72 -21.77 -21.82 -7.30
CA LYS A 72 -22.08 -23.24 -7.06
C LYS A 72 -22.49 -23.99 -8.31
N LYS A 73 -22.79 -23.29 -9.40
CA LYS A 73 -23.08 -23.90 -10.72
C LYS A 73 -21.82 -24.17 -11.54
N LEU A 74 -20.67 -23.62 -11.13
CA LEU A 74 -19.41 -23.83 -11.83
C LEU A 74 -18.78 -25.15 -11.36
N GLU A 75 -18.33 -25.96 -12.32
CA GLU A 75 -17.62 -27.21 -12.03
C GLU A 75 -16.15 -26.91 -11.72
N ASN A 76 -15.72 -27.26 -10.49
CA ASN A 76 -14.34 -27.12 -10.02
C ASN A 76 -13.65 -25.78 -10.38
N PRO A 77 -14.25 -24.62 -10.04
CA PRO A 77 -13.68 -23.34 -10.44
C PRO A 77 -12.39 -23.03 -9.68
N LEU A 78 -11.45 -22.39 -10.37
CA LEU A 78 -10.30 -21.74 -9.76
C LEU A 78 -10.71 -20.39 -9.16
N LEU A 79 -10.36 -20.13 -7.90
CA LEU A 79 -10.42 -18.78 -7.35
C LEU A 79 -9.04 -18.10 -7.45
N ILE A 80 -9.02 -16.86 -7.93
CA ILE A 80 -7.86 -15.98 -7.83
C ILE A 80 -8.26 -14.78 -6.97
N VAL A 81 -7.69 -14.67 -5.78
CA VAL A 81 -7.87 -13.53 -4.89
C VAL A 81 -6.74 -12.54 -5.14
N LEU A 82 -7.13 -11.31 -5.48
CA LEU A 82 -6.23 -10.19 -5.70
C LEU A 82 -6.33 -9.19 -4.56
N ASP A 83 -5.21 -8.57 -4.20
CA ASP A 83 -5.17 -7.39 -3.35
C ASP A 83 -5.90 -7.57 -2.01
N CYS A 84 -5.68 -8.71 -1.35
CA CYS A 84 -6.37 -9.03 -0.11
C CYS A 84 -5.48 -9.87 0.80
N PRO A 85 -4.92 -9.29 1.88
CA PRO A 85 -4.04 -10.05 2.77
C PRO A 85 -4.81 -11.05 3.65
N ASN A 86 -6.10 -10.78 3.91
CA ASN A 86 -6.90 -11.44 4.94
C ASN A 86 -8.17 -12.09 4.37
N ILE A 87 -8.44 -13.35 4.70
CA ILE A 87 -9.57 -14.13 4.16
C ILE A 87 -10.91 -13.49 4.51
N SER A 88 -11.04 -12.98 5.74
CA SER A 88 -12.29 -12.36 6.21
C SER A 88 -12.70 -11.11 5.42
N ARG A 89 -11.77 -10.54 4.64
CA ARG A 89 -12.00 -9.38 3.79
C ARG A 89 -12.23 -9.74 2.33
N VAL A 90 -12.18 -11.00 1.91
CA VAL A 90 -12.46 -11.37 0.52
C VAL A 90 -13.94 -11.09 0.22
N ASP A 91 -14.22 -10.33 -0.84
CA ASP A 91 -15.58 -9.95 -1.25
C ASP A 91 -16.25 -11.08 -2.06
N ILE A 92 -16.37 -12.25 -1.43
CA ILE A 92 -17.03 -13.45 -1.94
C ILE A 92 -17.68 -14.16 -0.76
N GLU A 93 -19.00 -14.35 -0.80
CA GLU A 93 -19.74 -14.98 0.30
C GLU A 93 -19.43 -16.49 0.40
N GLU A 94 -19.26 -17.19 -0.72
CA GLU A 94 -19.03 -18.64 -0.76
C GLU A 94 -17.57 -19.05 -0.94
N PHE A 95 -16.65 -18.41 -0.22
CA PHE A 95 -15.21 -18.71 -0.29
C PHE A 95 -14.90 -20.21 -0.12
N ASP A 96 -15.58 -20.89 0.81
CA ASP A 96 -15.37 -22.31 1.13
C ASP A 96 -15.74 -23.29 -0.02
N TYR A 97 -16.48 -22.82 -1.03
CA TYR A 97 -16.80 -23.61 -2.22
C TYR A 97 -15.54 -23.90 -3.06
N PHE A 98 -14.59 -22.97 -3.08
CA PHE A 98 -13.39 -23.08 -3.88
C PHE A 98 -12.37 -24.03 -3.25
N LYS A 99 -11.97 -25.06 -4.00
CA LYS A 99 -10.95 -26.04 -3.56
C LYS A 99 -9.56 -25.69 -4.05
N ASP A 100 -9.47 -24.80 -5.03
CA ASP A 100 -8.22 -24.33 -5.60
C ASP A 100 -8.22 -22.80 -5.60
N VAL A 101 -7.27 -22.23 -4.86
CA VAL A 101 -7.17 -20.79 -4.62
C VAL A 101 -5.75 -20.32 -4.91
N ILE A 102 -5.65 -19.22 -5.65
CA ILE A 102 -4.43 -18.46 -5.87
C ILE A 102 -4.56 -17.12 -5.15
N LYS A 103 -3.52 -16.71 -4.42
CA LYS A 103 -3.40 -15.36 -3.86
C LYS A 103 -2.33 -14.57 -4.62
N ILE A 104 -2.66 -13.36 -5.05
CA ILE A 104 -1.71 -12.37 -5.59
C ILE A 104 -1.93 -11.06 -4.84
N ASP A 105 -0.92 -10.62 -4.09
CA ASP A 105 -1.09 -9.51 -3.15
C ASP A 105 0.24 -8.81 -2.87
N HIS A 106 0.21 -7.51 -2.61
CA HIS A 106 1.40 -6.70 -2.28
C HIS A 106 1.43 -6.25 -0.81
N HIS A 107 0.40 -6.59 -0.04
CA HIS A 107 0.35 -6.31 1.40
C HIS A 107 1.26 -7.25 2.20
N PRO A 108 1.63 -6.88 3.44
CA PRO A 108 2.22 -7.82 4.39
C PRO A 108 1.36 -9.09 4.53
N PHE A 109 2.03 -10.24 4.58
CA PHE A 109 1.34 -11.52 4.66
C PHE A 109 0.58 -11.64 5.99
N GLU A 110 -0.74 -11.86 5.90
CA GLU A 110 -1.60 -12.18 7.06
C GLU A 110 -2.10 -13.63 6.98
N ASP A 111 -2.98 -13.94 6.03
CA ASP A 111 -3.61 -15.25 5.93
C ASP A 111 -3.14 -16.04 4.71
N LYS A 112 -2.96 -17.35 4.92
CA LYS A 112 -2.77 -18.31 3.83
C LYS A 112 -4.12 -18.65 3.19
N MET A 113 -4.28 -18.38 1.90
CA MET A 113 -5.54 -18.61 1.18
C MET A 113 -5.55 -19.86 0.30
N GLY A 114 -4.37 -20.30 -0.16
CA GLY A 114 -4.26 -21.42 -1.11
C GLY A 114 -2.85 -21.98 -1.25
N GLU A 115 -2.67 -22.88 -2.21
CA GLU A 115 -1.36 -23.52 -2.47
C GLU A 115 -0.39 -22.59 -3.20
N ILE A 116 -0.91 -21.77 -4.13
CA ILE A 116 -0.11 -20.85 -4.93
C ILE A 116 -0.35 -19.44 -4.42
N GLU A 117 0.64 -18.91 -3.71
CA GLU A 117 0.64 -17.52 -3.25
C GLU A 117 1.85 -16.80 -3.85
N TRP A 118 1.57 -15.68 -4.51
CA TRP A 118 2.56 -14.72 -4.95
C TRP A 118 2.32 -13.42 -4.19
N VAL A 119 3.06 -13.26 -3.08
CA VAL A 119 3.02 -12.05 -2.26
C VAL A 119 4.33 -11.31 -2.45
N ASP A 120 4.28 -10.05 -2.89
CA ASP A 120 5.45 -9.20 -3.13
C ASP A 120 5.25 -7.82 -2.47
N VAL A 121 5.73 -7.69 -1.23
CA VAL A 121 5.64 -6.45 -0.45
C VAL A 121 6.49 -5.30 -1.01
N SER A 122 7.33 -5.57 -2.02
CA SER A 122 8.12 -4.54 -2.70
C SER A 122 7.42 -3.98 -3.95
N ALA A 123 6.36 -4.63 -4.43
CA ALA A 123 5.58 -4.14 -5.56
C ALA A 123 4.77 -2.90 -5.14
N SER A 124 4.65 -1.92 -6.04
CA SER A 124 3.94 -0.70 -5.73
C SER A 124 2.45 -0.94 -5.51
N SER A 125 1.89 -1.93 -6.20
CA SER A 125 0.48 -2.29 -6.19
C SER A 125 0.25 -3.67 -6.79
N THR A 126 -0.92 -4.27 -6.58
CA THR A 126 -1.33 -5.52 -7.24
C THR A 126 -1.42 -5.34 -8.76
N CYS A 127 -1.83 -4.18 -9.29
CA CYS A 127 -1.75 -3.89 -10.73
C CYS A 127 -0.31 -3.94 -11.28
N GLU A 128 0.72 -3.55 -10.52
CA GLU A 128 2.12 -3.76 -10.92
C GLU A 128 2.40 -5.25 -11.11
N MET A 129 2.00 -6.08 -10.14
CA MET A 129 2.18 -7.53 -10.18
C MET A 129 1.43 -8.16 -11.36
N ILE A 130 0.18 -7.74 -11.62
CA ILE A 130 -0.56 -8.22 -12.80
C ILE A 130 0.14 -7.77 -14.09
N THR A 131 0.68 -6.55 -14.16
CA THR A 131 1.45 -6.10 -15.34
C THR A 131 2.69 -6.98 -15.57
N GLU A 132 3.45 -7.29 -14.52
CA GLU A 132 4.59 -8.21 -14.59
C GLU A 132 4.15 -9.61 -15.04
N PHE A 133 3.04 -10.13 -14.52
CA PHE A 133 2.47 -11.41 -14.91
C PHE A 133 2.14 -11.43 -16.41
N LEU A 134 1.42 -10.43 -16.92
CA LEU A 134 1.01 -10.39 -18.32
C LEU A 134 2.22 -10.34 -19.26
N ILE A 135 3.21 -9.51 -18.95
CA ILE A 135 4.45 -9.39 -19.76
C ILE A 135 5.22 -10.71 -19.71
N SER A 136 5.47 -11.25 -18.51
CA SER A 136 6.28 -12.45 -18.32
C SER A 136 5.64 -13.70 -18.93
N ALA A 137 4.32 -13.86 -18.77
CA ALA A 137 3.55 -14.97 -19.29
C ALA A 137 3.07 -14.76 -20.73
N ARG A 138 3.45 -13.65 -21.37
CA ARG A 138 3.13 -13.29 -22.77
C ARG A 138 1.62 -13.22 -23.05
N TYR A 139 0.85 -12.72 -22.08
CA TYR A 139 -0.54 -12.35 -22.30
C TYR A 139 -0.58 -11.00 -23.03
N ARG A 140 -1.64 -10.79 -23.82
CA ARG A 140 -1.88 -9.51 -24.47
C ARG A 140 -2.67 -8.61 -23.52
N ALA A 141 -2.32 -7.33 -23.49
CA ALA A 141 -3.14 -6.28 -22.91
C ALA A 141 -3.64 -5.39 -24.04
N ASN A 142 -4.95 -5.35 -24.27
CA ASN A 142 -5.54 -4.32 -25.13
C ASN A 142 -5.56 -2.98 -24.38
N LYS A 143 -6.01 -1.92 -25.06
CA LYS A 143 -6.06 -0.57 -24.49
C LYS A 143 -6.80 -0.53 -23.14
N SER A 144 -7.98 -1.15 -23.03
CA SER A 144 -8.76 -1.13 -21.79
C SER A 144 -8.08 -1.86 -20.63
N ILE A 145 -7.45 -3.01 -20.88
CA ILE A 145 -6.66 -3.75 -19.87
C ILE A 145 -5.49 -2.90 -19.40
N ALA A 146 -4.76 -2.28 -20.35
CA ALA A 146 -3.62 -1.44 -20.02
C ALA A 146 -4.01 -0.17 -19.26
N GLU A 147 -5.13 0.45 -19.60
CA GLU A 147 -5.65 1.61 -18.87
C GLU A 147 -5.98 1.26 -17.42
N ASN A 148 -6.62 0.11 -17.16
CA ASN A 148 -6.93 -0.34 -15.80
C ASN A 148 -5.64 -0.61 -14.99
N LEU A 149 -4.69 -1.35 -15.56
CA LEU A 149 -3.41 -1.62 -14.90
C LEU A 149 -2.68 -0.32 -14.55
N PHE A 150 -2.66 0.64 -15.48
CA PHE A 150 -2.07 1.96 -15.24
C PHE A 150 -2.82 2.74 -14.13
N ILE A 151 -4.15 2.69 -14.12
CA ILE A 151 -4.97 3.34 -13.07
C ILE A 151 -4.62 2.81 -11.68
N GLY A 152 -4.56 1.49 -11.50
CA GLY A 152 -4.27 0.90 -10.19
C GLY A 152 -2.89 1.31 -9.68
N VAL A 153 -1.87 1.20 -10.54
CA VAL A 153 -0.50 1.65 -10.21
C VAL A 153 -0.47 3.12 -9.85
N VAL A 154 -1.12 3.99 -10.64
CA VAL A 154 -1.17 5.44 -10.36
C VAL A 154 -1.87 5.73 -9.04
N ALA A 155 -2.99 5.07 -8.75
CA ALA A 155 -3.75 5.34 -7.55
C ALA A 155 -2.96 4.98 -6.28
N ASP A 156 -2.28 3.83 -6.30
CA ASP A 156 -1.65 3.27 -5.12
C ASP A 156 -0.22 3.81 -4.87
N SER A 157 0.42 4.30 -5.93
CA SER A 157 1.70 5.04 -5.85
C SER A 157 1.54 6.56 -5.68
N ASP A 158 0.30 7.07 -5.62
CA ASP A 158 -0.03 8.50 -5.70
C ASP A 158 0.67 9.21 -6.88
N ARG A 159 0.49 8.65 -8.08
CA ARG A 159 1.16 9.08 -9.31
C ARG A 159 2.68 9.05 -9.18
N PHE A 160 3.19 7.88 -8.79
CA PHE A 160 4.62 7.62 -8.68
C PHE A 160 5.35 8.47 -7.62
N LEU A 161 4.60 9.10 -6.71
CA LEU A 161 5.13 10.00 -5.68
C LEU A 161 5.59 9.23 -4.43
N LEU A 162 4.87 8.18 -4.06
CA LEU A 162 5.13 7.43 -2.83
C LEU A 162 6.38 6.55 -2.98
N SER A 163 7.01 6.24 -1.84
CA SER A 163 8.22 5.41 -1.77
C SER A 163 8.02 3.95 -2.20
N SER A 164 6.77 3.53 -2.41
CA SER A 164 6.42 2.24 -3.02
C SER A 164 6.75 2.20 -4.52
N THR A 165 6.96 3.35 -5.15
CA THR A 165 7.38 3.44 -6.55
C THR A 165 8.83 3.01 -6.70
N SER A 166 9.06 1.96 -7.49
CA SER A 166 10.39 1.45 -7.79
C SER A 166 10.79 1.69 -9.25
N ALA A 167 12.07 1.47 -9.57
CA ALA A 167 12.53 1.45 -10.97
C ALA A 167 11.73 0.42 -11.80
N LYS A 168 11.47 -0.76 -11.22
CA LYS A 168 10.65 -1.81 -11.82
C LYS A 168 9.23 -1.32 -12.13
N THR A 169 8.60 -0.58 -11.21
CA THR A 169 7.27 0.02 -11.41
C THR A 169 7.27 0.89 -12.68
N LEU A 170 8.26 1.78 -12.80
CA LEU A 170 8.38 2.70 -13.94
C LEU A 170 8.68 1.97 -15.25
N GLU A 171 9.56 0.96 -15.23
CA GLU A 171 9.89 0.13 -16.39
C GLU A 171 8.65 -0.63 -16.91
N LEU A 172 7.88 -1.25 -16.00
CA LEU A 172 6.66 -1.97 -16.35
C LEU A 172 5.63 -1.03 -16.97
N MET A 173 5.43 0.15 -16.40
CA MET A 173 4.50 1.15 -16.95
C MET A 173 4.97 1.68 -18.30
N ALA A 174 6.26 1.90 -18.50
CA ALA A 174 6.81 2.31 -19.79
C ALA A 174 6.55 1.26 -20.88
N VAL A 175 6.77 -0.03 -20.57
CA VAL A 175 6.45 -1.14 -21.49
C VAL A 175 4.95 -1.21 -21.78
N LEU A 176 4.12 -1.06 -20.74
CA LEU A 176 2.67 -1.08 -20.88
C LEU A 176 2.19 0.03 -21.81
N ILE A 177 2.61 1.27 -21.57
CA ILE A 177 2.26 2.45 -22.41
C ILE A 177 2.73 2.24 -23.85
N LYS A 178 3.99 1.84 -24.04
CA LYS A 178 4.58 1.64 -25.36
C LYS A 178 3.80 0.64 -26.21
N ASN A 179 3.33 -0.44 -25.60
CA ASN A 179 2.69 -1.55 -26.32
C ASN A 179 1.19 -1.37 -26.54
N SER A 180 0.52 -0.55 -25.72
CA SER A 180 -0.94 -0.40 -25.73
C SER A 180 -1.43 0.96 -26.24
N HIS A 181 -0.53 1.94 -26.33
CA HIS A 181 -0.83 3.30 -26.77
C HIS A 181 -1.99 3.94 -25.97
N ILE A 182 -2.00 3.73 -24.65
CA ILE A 182 -2.97 4.39 -23.76
C ILE A 182 -2.78 5.91 -23.78
N ASP A 183 -3.88 6.63 -23.66
CA ASP A 183 -3.86 8.08 -23.42
C ASP A 183 -3.80 8.31 -21.91
N THR A 184 -2.60 8.55 -21.39
CA THR A 184 -2.39 8.77 -19.96
C THR A 184 -3.16 9.98 -19.45
N SER A 185 -3.35 11.03 -20.27
CA SER A 185 -4.08 12.23 -19.88
C SER A 185 -5.57 11.94 -19.71
N ALA A 186 -6.16 11.15 -20.61
CA ALA A 186 -7.53 10.67 -20.45
C ALA A 186 -7.68 9.78 -19.21
N VAL A 187 -6.71 8.90 -18.95
CA VAL A 187 -6.68 8.05 -17.76
C VAL A 187 -6.64 8.88 -16.48
N TYR A 188 -5.73 9.85 -16.39
CA TYR A 188 -5.65 10.76 -15.24
C TYR A 188 -6.92 11.57 -15.05
N SER A 189 -7.56 12.01 -16.13
CA SER A 189 -8.83 12.72 -16.06
C SER A 189 -9.91 11.87 -15.40
N ARG A 190 -10.00 10.57 -15.73
CA ARG A 190 -10.95 9.65 -15.09
C ARG A 190 -10.67 9.43 -13.59
N LEU A 191 -9.42 9.57 -13.16
CA LEU A 191 -9.03 9.36 -11.76
C LEU A 191 -9.17 10.62 -10.90
N TYR A 192 -8.87 11.80 -11.46
CA TYR A 192 -8.73 13.05 -10.69
C TYR A 192 -9.88 14.05 -10.87
N LEU A 193 -10.74 13.88 -11.88
CA LEU A 193 -11.91 14.73 -12.01
C LEU A 193 -12.81 14.58 -10.79
N ARG A 194 -13.13 15.72 -10.19
CA ARG A 194 -13.93 15.80 -8.96
C ARG A 194 -14.88 16.99 -9.03
N PRO A 195 -16.06 16.87 -8.42
CA PRO A 195 -17.01 17.97 -8.38
C PRO A 195 -16.51 19.12 -7.49
N LEU A 196 -16.97 20.35 -7.77
CA LEU A 196 -16.50 21.55 -7.08
C LEU A 196 -16.75 21.51 -5.56
N ASN A 197 -17.82 20.85 -5.13
CA ASN A 197 -18.15 20.71 -3.71
C ASN A 197 -17.10 19.88 -2.94
N GLU A 198 -16.50 18.85 -3.54
CA GLU A 198 -15.35 18.14 -2.95
C GLU A 198 -14.13 19.06 -2.79
N VAL A 199 -13.92 20.00 -3.73
CA VAL A 199 -12.84 20.99 -3.63
C VAL A 199 -13.11 22.00 -2.50
N LYS A 200 -14.36 22.45 -2.35
CA LYS A 200 -14.78 23.32 -1.23
C LYS A 200 -14.65 22.60 0.12
N PHE A 201 -14.99 21.31 0.17
CA PHE A 201 -14.80 20.49 1.36
C PHE A 201 -13.31 20.29 1.68
N GLN A 202 -12.45 20.12 0.67
CA GLN A 202 -11.00 20.13 0.89
C GLN A 202 -10.53 21.43 1.54
N ALA A 203 -11.01 22.59 1.08
CA ALA A 203 -10.66 23.87 1.68
C ALA A 203 -11.06 23.95 3.17
N TYR A 204 -12.24 23.43 3.51
CA TYR A 204 -12.67 23.29 4.90
C TYR A 204 -11.71 22.42 5.71
N ILE A 205 -11.32 21.26 5.19
CA ILE A 205 -10.36 20.37 5.88
C ILE A 205 -9.06 21.13 6.14
N THR A 206 -8.50 21.78 5.11
CA THR A 206 -7.26 22.55 5.22
C THR A 206 -7.32 23.62 6.31
N GLU A 207 -8.42 24.36 6.39
CA GLU A 207 -8.61 25.43 7.38
C GLU A 207 -8.75 24.91 8.82
N HIS A 208 -9.24 23.68 9.00
CA HIS A 208 -9.60 23.13 10.32
C HIS A 208 -8.67 22.02 10.81
N LEU A 209 -7.61 21.67 10.07
CA LEU A 209 -6.63 20.70 10.53
C LEU A 209 -5.97 21.16 11.83
N ASN A 210 -6.09 20.35 12.87
CA ASN A 210 -5.36 20.56 14.11
C ASN A 210 -3.97 19.90 14.00
N VAL A 211 -2.92 20.71 13.99
CA VAL A 211 -1.52 20.24 13.89
C VAL A 211 -0.83 20.36 15.25
N THR A 212 -0.36 19.24 15.78
CA THR A 212 0.40 19.23 17.04
C THR A 212 1.83 19.71 16.82
N LYS A 213 2.51 20.12 17.91
CA LYS A 213 3.95 20.43 17.87
C LYS A 213 4.83 19.26 17.42
N ASN A 214 4.35 18.02 17.59
CA ASN A 214 5.07 16.83 17.17
C ASN A 214 4.85 16.52 15.67
N GLY A 215 3.97 17.25 14.99
CA GLY A 215 3.72 17.13 13.55
C GLY A 215 2.65 16.09 13.21
N PHE A 216 1.80 15.72 14.17
CA PHE A 216 0.60 14.97 13.87
C PHE A 216 -0.54 15.94 13.52
N ALA A 217 -1.19 15.74 12.39
CA ALA A 217 -2.36 16.54 11.99
C ALA A 217 -3.64 15.72 12.01
N SER A 218 -4.75 16.30 12.44
CA SER A 218 -6.02 15.58 12.49
C SER A 218 -7.23 16.47 12.27
N LEU A 219 -8.29 15.87 11.75
CA LEU A 219 -9.62 16.46 11.70
C LEU A 219 -10.69 15.39 11.87
N LYS A 220 -11.67 15.67 12.72
CA LYS A 220 -12.92 14.92 12.82
C LYS A 220 -14.01 15.68 12.09
N THR A 221 -14.55 15.09 11.04
CA THR A 221 -15.69 15.66 10.31
C THR A 221 -16.97 15.03 10.83
N ASP A 222 -17.87 15.87 11.33
CA ASP A 222 -19.21 15.45 11.71
C ASP A 222 -20.18 15.39 10.51
N LYS A 223 -21.37 14.88 10.75
CA LYS A 223 -22.43 14.75 9.76
C LYS A 223 -22.85 16.10 9.17
N ASN A 224 -22.96 17.14 9.99
CA ASN A 224 -23.45 18.45 9.56
C ASN A 224 -22.51 19.06 8.52
N ILE A 225 -21.20 18.85 8.68
CA ILE A 225 -20.22 19.29 7.69
C ILE A 225 -20.34 18.49 6.38
N ILE A 226 -20.48 17.16 6.46
CA ILE A 226 -20.66 16.32 5.26
C ILE A 226 -21.90 16.77 4.47
N GLU A 227 -23.01 17.01 5.16
CA GLU A 227 -24.26 17.50 4.56
C GLU A 227 -24.13 18.92 4.01
N LYS A 228 -23.49 19.84 4.75
CA LYS A 228 -23.26 21.24 4.33
C LYS A 228 -22.51 21.33 3.00
N TYR A 229 -21.55 20.44 2.76
CA TYR A 229 -20.79 20.41 1.50
C TYR A 229 -21.37 19.44 0.48
N GLU A 230 -22.49 18.77 0.77
CA GLU A 230 -23.14 17.81 -0.13
C GLU A 230 -22.17 16.70 -0.61
N VAL A 231 -21.27 16.26 0.28
CA VAL A 231 -20.27 15.21 -0.01
C VAL A 231 -20.65 13.89 0.66
N ASP A 232 -19.96 12.80 0.31
CA ASP A 232 -20.15 11.50 0.94
C ASP A 232 -19.11 11.25 2.04
N ALA A 233 -19.41 10.35 2.99
CA ALA A 233 -18.49 10.03 4.09
C ALA A 233 -17.13 9.46 3.61
N GLY A 234 -17.07 8.92 2.39
CA GLY A 234 -15.84 8.47 1.74
C GLY A 234 -15.04 9.58 1.06
N THR A 235 -15.58 10.80 0.89
CA THR A 235 -14.83 11.93 0.31
C THR A 235 -13.60 12.27 1.15
N ALA A 236 -13.67 12.21 2.48
CA ALA A 236 -12.50 12.42 3.34
C ALA A 236 -11.36 11.42 3.03
N SER A 237 -11.70 10.16 2.75
CA SER A 237 -10.73 9.14 2.32
C SER A 237 -10.06 9.51 0.99
N LYS A 238 -10.80 10.09 0.03
CA LYS A 238 -10.26 10.51 -1.28
C LYS A 238 -9.28 11.67 -1.14
N LEU A 239 -9.52 12.57 -0.19
CA LEU A 239 -8.73 13.79 0.00
C LEU A 239 -7.51 13.60 0.90
N VAL A 240 -7.40 12.46 1.58
CA VAL A 240 -6.37 12.24 2.61
C VAL A 240 -4.96 12.46 2.07
N ASN A 241 -4.64 12.04 0.84
CA ASN A 241 -3.28 12.20 0.29
C ASN A 241 -2.91 13.66 -0.03
N ASN A 242 -3.88 14.57 -0.13
CA ASN A 242 -3.62 15.99 -0.45
C ASN A 242 -2.81 16.72 0.62
N PHE A 243 -2.69 16.15 1.83
CA PHE A 243 -1.98 16.72 2.97
C PHE A 243 -0.56 16.16 3.15
N ASN A 244 -0.06 15.40 2.16
CA ASN A 244 1.26 14.77 2.21
C ASN A 244 2.42 15.77 2.20
N ASN A 245 2.30 16.87 1.45
CA ASN A 245 3.41 17.82 1.21
C ASN A 245 3.28 19.11 2.06
N ILE A 246 3.04 18.95 3.36
CA ILE A 246 2.99 20.06 4.32
C ILE A 246 4.18 19.91 5.28
N GLU A 247 5.00 20.96 5.38
CA GLU A 247 6.31 20.93 6.05
C GLU A 247 6.22 20.49 7.53
N GLU A 248 5.18 20.94 8.23
CA GLU A 248 4.96 20.69 9.64
C GLU A 248 4.37 19.30 9.94
N ILE A 249 3.75 18.67 8.95
CA ILE A 249 2.98 17.43 9.11
C ILE A 249 3.83 16.21 8.76
N LEU A 250 3.97 15.27 9.68
CA LEU A 250 4.66 13.98 9.50
C LEU A 250 3.68 12.83 9.29
N ALA A 251 2.61 12.80 10.07
CA ALA A 251 1.50 11.87 9.95
C ALA A 251 0.18 12.62 10.15
N TRP A 252 -0.88 12.13 9.52
CA TRP A 252 -2.19 12.77 9.63
C TRP A 252 -3.35 11.78 9.56
N ALA A 253 -4.46 12.16 10.20
CA ALA A 253 -5.68 11.37 10.25
C ALA A 253 -6.93 12.20 9.91
N LEU A 254 -7.72 11.72 8.95
CA LEU A 254 -9.04 12.27 8.66
C LEU A 254 -10.12 11.28 9.09
N VAL A 255 -11.06 11.75 9.90
CA VAL A 255 -12.15 10.94 10.46
C VAL A 255 -13.48 11.39 9.89
N SER A 256 -14.26 10.45 9.38
CA SER A 256 -15.66 10.65 9.00
C SER A 256 -16.56 9.61 9.66
N TYR A 257 -17.81 9.96 9.95
CA TYR A 257 -18.79 9.03 10.50
C TYR A 257 -19.60 8.36 9.38
N ASP A 258 -19.64 7.03 9.37
CA ASP A 258 -20.43 6.23 8.43
C ASP A 258 -21.76 5.82 9.08
N GLU A 259 -22.84 6.56 8.77
CA GLU A 259 -24.18 6.35 9.30
C GLU A 259 -24.74 4.94 9.04
N LYS A 260 -24.38 4.31 7.92
CA LYS A 260 -24.88 2.99 7.56
C LYS A 260 -24.28 1.91 8.44
N LEU A 261 -22.99 2.05 8.75
CA LEU A 261 -22.23 1.09 9.55
C LEU A 261 -22.18 1.44 11.04
N LYS A 262 -22.61 2.65 11.41
CA LYS A 262 -22.49 3.22 12.77
C LYS A 262 -21.06 3.17 13.30
N LEU A 263 -20.10 3.48 12.43
CA LEU A 263 -18.67 3.44 12.73
C LEU A 263 -17.99 4.70 12.21
N TYR A 264 -16.98 5.16 12.94
CA TYR A 264 -16.01 6.13 12.46
C TYR A 264 -15.02 5.47 11.53
N LYS A 265 -14.87 6.03 10.33
CA LYS A 265 -13.82 5.70 9.37
C LYS A 265 -12.65 6.64 9.61
N VAL A 266 -11.53 6.08 10.03
CA VAL A 266 -10.28 6.82 10.21
C VAL A 266 -9.35 6.47 9.05
N ASN A 267 -8.90 7.48 8.32
CA ASN A 267 -7.90 7.34 7.25
C ASN A 267 -6.60 7.95 7.73
N ILE A 268 -5.54 7.16 7.80
CA ILE A 268 -4.26 7.56 8.39
C ILE A 268 -3.17 7.48 7.32
N ARG A 269 -2.32 8.50 7.25
CA ARG A 269 -1.19 8.57 6.33
C ARG A 269 0.03 9.11 7.06
N SER A 270 1.21 8.79 6.53
CA SER A 270 2.48 9.24 7.06
C SER A 270 3.51 9.42 5.95
N ARG A 271 4.34 10.45 6.05
CA ARG A 271 5.57 10.57 5.25
C ARG A 271 6.84 10.28 6.04
N GLY A 272 6.71 10.04 7.35
CA GLY A 272 7.81 9.77 8.26
C GLY A 272 7.63 8.44 8.99
N PRO A 273 7.08 8.47 10.22
CA PRO A 273 6.97 7.27 11.04
C PRO A 273 6.12 6.17 10.42
N VAL A 274 6.42 4.93 10.81
CA VAL A 274 5.56 3.76 10.57
C VAL A 274 4.34 3.86 11.51
N ILE A 275 3.14 3.65 10.97
CA ILE A 275 1.85 3.89 11.66
C ILE A 275 0.91 2.68 11.65
N ASN A 276 1.20 1.61 10.91
CA ASN A 276 0.35 0.43 10.83
C ASN A 276 0.22 -0.29 12.18
N ASP A 277 1.31 -0.41 12.94
CA ASP A 277 1.30 -1.01 14.28
C ASP A 277 0.40 -0.24 15.25
N VAL A 278 0.27 1.08 15.07
CA VAL A 278 -0.68 1.89 15.84
C VAL A 278 -2.10 1.60 15.38
N ALA A 279 -2.37 1.65 14.07
CA ALA A 279 -3.71 1.41 13.52
C ALA A 279 -4.28 0.03 13.91
N SER A 280 -3.44 -1.01 13.94
CA SER A 280 -3.83 -2.37 14.31
C SER A 280 -4.33 -2.51 15.77
N LYS A 281 -3.98 -1.59 16.67
CA LYS A 281 -4.51 -1.57 18.04
C LYS A 281 -5.99 -1.13 18.10
N TYR A 282 -6.49 -0.49 17.03
CA TYR A 282 -7.81 0.16 16.98
C TYR A 282 -8.70 -0.43 15.87
N ASN A 283 -8.67 -1.75 15.68
CA ASN A 283 -9.41 -2.44 14.60
C ASN A 283 -9.09 -1.86 13.21
N GLY A 284 -7.82 -1.53 12.99
CA GLY A 284 -7.29 -1.02 11.73
C GLY A 284 -6.18 -1.89 11.15
N GLY A 285 -5.57 -1.37 10.09
CA GLY A 285 -4.47 -2.03 9.37
C GLY A 285 -4.15 -1.34 8.06
N GLY A 286 -3.21 -1.90 7.30
CA GLY A 286 -2.75 -1.40 6.01
C GLY A 286 -1.22 -1.37 5.89
N HIS A 287 -0.71 -0.63 4.92
CA HIS A 287 0.73 -0.44 4.73
C HIS A 287 1.36 0.36 5.87
N ALA A 288 2.68 0.24 6.02
CA ALA A 288 3.46 0.94 7.04
C ALA A 288 3.18 2.45 7.16
N LYS A 289 2.81 3.11 6.06
CA LYS A 289 2.57 4.57 5.98
C LYS A 289 1.19 4.97 5.47
N ALA A 290 0.31 4.00 5.21
CA ALA A 290 -1.04 4.24 4.72
C ALA A 290 -2.00 3.19 5.30
N CYS A 291 -2.82 3.62 6.26
CA CYS A 291 -3.68 2.74 7.03
C CYS A 291 -5.11 3.26 7.09
N GLY A 292 -6.01 2.39 7.53
CA GLY A 292 -7.35 2.77 7.95
C GLY A 292 -7.74 2.06 9.24
N ALA A 293 -8.71 2.62 9.96
CA ALA A 293 -9.33 1.99 11.13
C ALA A 293 -10.85 2.22 11.13
N ARG A 294 -11.58 1.28 11.74
CA ARG A 294 -13.03 1.41 11.98
C ARG A 294 -13.28 1.38 13.48
N ILE A 295 -13.77 2.49 14.01
CA ILE A 295 -13.87 2.71 15.46
C ILE A 295 -15.32 3.06 15.83
N GLU A 296 -15.82 2.52 16.94
CA GLU A 296 -17.21 2.70 17.37
C GLU A 296 -17.45 4.02 18.13
N ASN A 297 -16.46 4.48 18.90
CA ASN A 297 -16.62 5.57 19.85
C ASN A 297 -15.53 6.64 19.69
N GLN A 298 -15.80 7.85 20.17
CA GLN A 298 -14.85 8.97 20.05
C GLN A 298 -13.63 8.83 20.97
N GLU A 299 -13.77 8.15 22.11
CA GLU A 299 -12.70 7.97 23.09
C GLU A 299 -11.53 7.20 22.49
N ASP A 300 -11.81 6.14 21.74
CA ASP A 300 -10.77 5.34 21.08
C ASP A 300 -10.13 6.10 19.91
N ILE A 301 -10.85 7.05 19.28
CA ILE A 301 -10.25 7.97 18.30
C ILE A 301 -9.27 8.92 18.99
N ASP A 302 -9.61 9.43 20.17
CA ASP A 302 -8.71 10.31 20.95
C ASP A 302 -7.47 9.56 21.41
N LYS A 303 -7.60 8.30 21.84
CA LYS A 303 -6.46 7.43 22.16
C LYS A 303 -5.59 7.16 20.92
N LEU A 304 -6.20 6.84 19.78
CA LEU A 304 -5.49 6.67 18.52
C LEU A 304 -4.70 7.94 18.13
N PHE A 305 -5.30 9.11 18.29
CA PHE A 305 -4.64 10.39 18.01
C PHE A 305 -3.46 10.64 18.95
N ALA A 306 -3.58 10.30 20.23
CA ALA A 306 -2.49 10.41 21.19
C ALA A 306 -1.33 9.46 20.85
N ASP A 307 -1.62 8.22 20.47
CA ASP A 307 -0.60 7.24 20.05
C ASP A 307 0.13 7.69 18.76
N LEU A 308 -0.61 8.22 17.77
CA LEU A 308 -0.02 8.75 16.54
C LEU A 308 0.86 9.98 16.81
N ASP A 309 0.45 10.86 17.73
CA ASP A 309 1.25 12.01 18.15
C ASP A 309 2.56 11.59 18.84
N GLU A 310 2.50 10.57 19.70
CA GLU A 310 3.69 10.05 20.38
C GLU A 310 4.65 9.40 19.37
N VAL A 311 4.15 8.64 18.39
CA VAL A 311 4.98 8.07 17.32
C VAL A 311 5.64 9.17 16.49
N CYS A 312 4.94 10.27 16.19
CA CYS A 312 5.54 11.45 15.54
C CYS A 312 6.66 12.08 16.40
N LYS A 313 6.45 12.16 17.72
CA LYS A 313 7.44 12.68 18.67
C LYS A 313 8.70 11.82 18.73
N GLU A 314 8.54 10.50 18.79
CA GLU A 314 9.65 9.54 18.76
C GLU A 314 10.45 9.64 17.45
N TYR A 315 9.76 9.74 16.30
CA TYR A 315 10.39 9.92 15.00
C TYR A 315 11.16 11.25 14.91
N LYS A 316 10.60 12.36 15.41
CA LYS A 316 11.33 13.64 15.48
C LYS A 316 12.59 13.53 16.33
N LYS A 317 12.56 12.73 17.40
CA LYS A 317 13.74 12.49 18.24
C LYS A 317 14.79 11.68 17.49
N SER A 318 14.40 10.63 16.77
CA SER A 318 15.35 9.81 16.00
C SER A 318 16.04 10.61 14.89
N LEU A 319 15.33 11.53 14.22
CA LEU A 319 15.92 12.43 13.22
C LEU A 319 16.97 13.39 13.81
N LYS A 320 16.80 13.82 15.06
CA LYS A 320 17.79 14.68 15.73
C LYS A 320 19.04 13.89 16.08
N THR A 321 18.88 12.67 16.54
CA THR A 321 20.01 11.77 16.83
C THR A 321 20.81 11.44 15.58
N SER A 322 20.13 11.09 14.47
CA SER A 322 20.82 10.76 13.21
C SER A 322 21.58 11.95 12.62
N LYS A 323 21.03 13.18 12.70
CA LYS A 323 21.75 14.39 12.27
C LYS A 323 23.01 14.66 13.08
N ILE A 324 22.99 14.41 14.39
CA ILE A 324 24.18 14.56 15.25
C ILE A 324 25.25 13.53 14.85
N GLU A 325 24.83 12.29 14.55
CA GLU A 325 25.74 11.23 14.10
C GLU A 325 26.32 11.55 12.71
N GLU A 326 25.51 11.96 11.73
CA GLU A 326 25.96 12.38 10.40
C GLU A 326 26.91 13.58 10.44
N GLU A 327 26.62 14.61 11.25
CA GLU A 327 27.53 15.76 11.43
C GLU A 327 28.84 15.37 12.14
N SER A 328 28.82 14.32 12.95
CA SER A 328 30.04 13.78 13.59
C SER A 328 30.87 12.95 12.62
N ASP A 329 30.23 12.13 11.77
CA ASP A 329 30.89 11.28 10.78
C ASP A 329 31.40 12.08 9.57
N ALA A 330 30.65 13.09 9.12
CA ALA A 330 31.08 13.99 8.04
C ALA A 330 32.34 14.79 8.39
N LYS A 331 32.58 15.07 9.68
CA LYS A 331 33.84 15.67 10.15
C LYS A 331 35.03 14.71 10.06
N VAL A 332 34.79 13.40 9.96
CA VAL A 332 35.82 12.35 9.90
C VAL A 332 36.13 11.92 8.46
N SER A 333 35.18 12.08 7.53
CA SER A 333 35.35 11.66 6.13
C SER A 333 35.30 12.83 5.13
N VAL A 334 36.43 13.50 4.95
CA VAL A 334 36.69 14.31 3.74
C VAL A 334 37.30 13.37 2.69
N VAL A 335 36.56 13.06 1.64
CA VAL A 335 37.07 12.33 0.47
C VAL A 335 37.28 13.34 -0.65
N GLU A 336 38.54 13.55 -1.04
CA GLU A 336 38.88 14.31 -2.25
C GLU A 336 38.37 13.56 -3.49
N ILE A 337 37.39 14.14 -4.17
CA ILE A 337 36.98 13.72 -5.50
C ILE A 337 37.92 14.42 -6.48
N LYS A 338 38.80 13.65 -7.15
CA LYS A 338 39.52 14.15 -8.32
C LYS A 338 38.57 14.14 -9.51
N GLU A 339 38.24 15.32 -10.01
CA GLU A 339 37.55 15.47 -11.29
C GLU A 339 38.48 15.02 -12.43
N GLU A 340 38.13 13.92 -13.09
CA GLU A 340 38.67 13.59 -14.40
C GLU A 340 37.79 14.27 -15.45
N LYS A 341 38.32 15.31 -16.10
CA LYS A 341 37.66 15.97 -17.24
C LYS A 341 37.74 15.04 -18.46
N THR A 342 36.62 14.50 -18.89
CA THR A 342 36.46 13.93 -20.23
C THR A 342 35.89 14.99 -21.16
N GLU A 343 36.72 15.48 -22.09
CA GLU A 343 36.25 16.25 -23.25
C GLU A 343 35.50 15.30 -24.19
N VAL A 344 34.24 15.61 -24.46
CA VAL A 344 33.44 14.92 -25.46
C VAL A 344 33.53 15.72 -26.76
N GLU A 345 34.32 15.24 -27.72
CA GLU A 345 34.25 15.72 -29.10
C GLU A 345 32.93 15.24 -29.74
N ILE A 346 32.13 16.18 -30.22
CA ILE A 346 30.89 15.91 -30.97
C ILE A 346 31.25 15.82 -32.46
N PRO A 347 31.13 14.65 -33.12
CA PRO A 347 31.31 14.57 -34.57
C PRO A 347 30.16 15.28 -35.30
N LYS A 348 30.48 15.97 -36.40
CA LYS A 348 29.54 16.83 -37.16
C LYS A 348 28.37 16.12 -37.85
N ASP A 349 28.23 14.80 -37.73
CA ASP A 349 27.23 14.03 -38.48
C ASP A 349 26.30 13.23 -37.55
N GLY A 350 25.52 13.94 -36.73
CA GLY A 350 24.10 13.64 -36.42
C GLY A 350 23.61 12.27 -35.92
N VAL A 351 24.45 11.28 -35.57
CA VAL A 351 23.97 9.99 -35.00
C VAL A 351 24.90 9.50 -33.89
N ALA A 352 24.46 9.63 -32.63
CA ALA A 352 25.12 9.01 -31.49
C ALA A 352 24.81 7.49 -31.45
N LYS A 353 25.83 6.66 -31.67
CA LYS A 353 25.80 5.25 -31.28
C LYS A 353 26.11 5.16 -29.79
N VAL A 354 25.16 4.66 -29.00
CA VAL A 354 25.39 4.29 -27.61
C VAL A 354 26.09 2.93 -27.61
N GLU A 355 27.41 2.91 -27.47
CA GLU A 355 28.14 1.71 -27.08
C GLU A 355 28.01 1.48 -25.57
N LYS A 356 28.07 0.20 -25.18
CA LYS A 356 27.77 -0.34 -23.85
C LYS A 356 28.42 0.46 -22.70
N ILE A 357 27.63 0.69 -21.66
CA ILE A 357 28.15 1.11 -20.35
C ILE A 357 28.71 -0.14 -19.67
N ASP A 358 30.03 -0.20 -19.52
CA ASP A 358 30.70 -1.22 -18.71
C ASP A 358 30.45 -1.00 -17.20
N GLU A 359 30.45 -2.11 -16.47
CA GLU A 359 30.14 -2.25 -15.04
C GLU A 359 30.80 -1.20 -14.15
N ILE A 360 29.99 -0.55 -13.31
CA ILE A 360 30.48 0.20 -12.14
C ILE A 360 31.05 -0.80 -11.14
N LYS A 361 32.39 -0.89 -11.05
CA LYS A 361 33.07 -1.64 -10.00
C LYS A 361 33.06 -0.83 -8.69
N THR A 362 32.25 -1.27 -7.73
CA THR A 362 32.36 -0.85 -6.33
C THR A 362 33.68 -1.35 -5.74
N VAL A 363 34.56 -0.44 -5.33
CA VAL A 363 35.75 -0.79 -4.54
C VAL A 363 35.36 -0.73 -3.06
N GLU A 364 35.09 -1.89 -2.45
CA GLU A 364 35.01 -2.00 -1.00
C GLU A 364 36.41 -1.80 -0.39
N LYS A 365 36.64 -0.69 0.31
CA LYS A 365 37.75 -0.58 1.25
C LYS A 365 37.38 -1.35 2.52
N LYS A 366 38.08 -2.46 2.78
CA LYS A 366 38.04 -3.17 4.06
C LYS A 366 38.36 -2.20 5.20
N SER A 367 37.40 -1.96 6.08
CA SER A 367 37.67 -1.44 7.42
C SER A 367 38.40 -2.52 8.23
N GLY A 368 39.54 -2.15 8.83
CA GLY A 368 40.27 -3.01 9.75
C GLY A 368 39.44 -3.36 11.00
N PRO A 369 39.82 -4.41 11.75
CA PRO A 369 39.02 -4.87 12.87
C PRO A 369 38.96 -3.81 13.98
N ILE A 370 37.75 -3.32 14.25
CA ILE A 370 37.45 -2.52 15.43
C ILE A 370 37.51 -3.46 16.64
N SER A 371 38.53 -3.27 17.48
CA SER A 371 38.62 -3.94 18.77
C SER A 371 37.48 -3.48 19.68
N ARG A 372 36.49 -4.34 19.93
CA ARG A 372 35.47 -4.12 20.95
C ARG A 372 36.12 -4.01 22.34
N PRO A 373 35.80 -2.98 23.16
CA PRO A 373 36.09 -3.01 24.58
C PRO A 373 35.33 -4.18 25.22
N LYS A 374 36.02 -4.95 26.07
CA LYS A 374 35.42 -6.05 26.85
C LYS A 374 34.30 -5.49 27.73
N ASN A 375 33.09 -5.99 27.50
CA ASN A 375 31.92 -5.68 28.30
C ASN A 375 32.08 -6.34 29.68
N ASN A 376 32.24 -5.54 30.74
CA ASN A 376 32.09 -6.00 32.12
C ASN A 376 30.62 -6.38 32.35
N GLN A 377 30.36 -7.64 32.65
CA GLN A 377 29.05 -8.12 33.08
C GLN A 377 28.59 -7.38 34.35
N PRO A 378 27.36 -6.82 34.39
CA PRO A 378 26.76 -6.46 35.65
C PRO A 378 26.36 -7.72 36.43
N LYS A 379 26.87 -7.82 37.65
CA LYS A 379 26.56 -8.86 38.65
C LYS A 379 25.05 -8.96 38.88
N SER A 380 24.57 -10.20 38.95
CA SER A 380 23.21 -10.56 39.34
C SER A 380 22.78 -9.89 40.65
N ILE A 381 21.74 -9.07 40.60
CA ILE A 381 21.05 -8.58 41.79
C ILE A 381 20.16 -9.71 42.31
N LYS A 382 20.50 -10.24 43.48
CA LYS A 382 19.69 -11.22 44.21
C LYS A 382 18.38 -10.55 44.66
N GLN A 383 17.24 -11.12 44.26
CA GLN A 383 15.93 -10.77 44.82
C GLN A 383 15.88 -11.07 46.34
N PRO A 384 15.32 -10.18 47.17
CA PRO A 384 15.12 -10.48 48.59
C PRO A 384 13.92 -11.41 48.79
N LYS A 385 14.14 -12.47 49.57
CA LYS A 385 13.13 -13.46 50.00
C LYS A 385 11.94 -12.77 50.68
N LYS A 386 10.72 -12.96 50.14
CA LYS A 386 9.47 -12.65 50.82
C LYS A 386 9.37 -13.45 52.14
N LYS A 387 9.43 -12.77 53.28
CA LYS A 387 9.06 -13.34 54.59
C LYS A 387 7.54 -13.50 54.66
N ASN A 388 7.08 -14.74 54.76
CA ASN A 388 5.72 -15.09 55.16
C ASN A 388 5.40 -14.54 56.56
N LYS A 389 4.53 -13.53 56.63
CA LYS A 389 3.83 -13.17 57.89
C LYS A 389 2.45 -13.83 57.90
N LYS A 390 2.34 -14.91 58.67
CA LYS A 390 1.08 -15.49 59.15
C LYS A 390 0.27 -14.39 59.86
N ARG A 391 -0.91 -14.05 59.34
CA ARG A 391 -1.95 -13.34 60.12
C ARG A 391 -2.80 -14.40 60.82
N LYS A 392 -2.68 -14.47 62.14
CA LYS A 392 -3.58 -15.21 63.03
C LYS A 392 -4.99 -14.60 62.94
N LYS A 393 -5.98 -15.44 62.67
CA LYS A 393 -7.36 -15.21 63.10
C LYS A 393 -7.37 -15.16 64.63
N ASN A 394 -8.04 -14.16 65.20
CA ASN A 394 -8.62 -14.27 66.53
C ASN A 394 -10.00 -13.62 66.50
N SER A 395 -10.98 -14.45 66.82
CA SER A 395 -12.36 -14.15 67.16
C SER A 395 -12.47 -13.62 68.60
N LYS A 396 -13.70 -13.16 68.94
CA LYS A 396 -14.21 -12.57 70.20
C LYS A 396 -14.17 -11.03 70.15
N LYS A 397 -15.27 -10.29 70.26
CA LYS A 397 -16.60 -10.55 70.84
C LYS A 397 -17.72 -10.19 69.87
#